data_AF-A0A7W5ZNP9-F1
#
_entry.id   AF-A0A7W5ZNP9-F1
#
_cell.length_a   1.000
_cell.length_b   1.000
_cell.length_c   1.000
_cell.angle_alpha   90.00
_cell.angle_beta   90.00
_cell.angle_gamma   90.00
#
_symmetry.space_group_name_H-M   'P 1'
#
loop_
_entity.id
_entity.type
_entity.pdbx_description
1 polymer ?
#
loop_
_entity_poly.entity_id
_entity_poly.type
_entity_poly.pdbx_seq_one_letter_code
_entity_poly.pdbx_strand_id
1 'polypeptide(L)'
;MKILPVLIVLLLSQFGFSQRLITFTYDANGNRISKQIKGSSPHPTVTASPEAVAPSQPSTLLATGCMGGSIQWQPVNQNGSQIVVNPTATTQYTAQCVVPGCATNGFARTTVSIIQCPAVQLSVKTLDSSPSVRYGQSVTLFAFGCTDGTVNWSSGNIGTPTNVPVYGSSTVFTATCQSTYCPNLGTASILIGGISGCLTGDVIISKQVGDWNDPNTWMCGRVPTVNDEVFINHQVNVNSIGYAKLIIKGAGYLVYDNSGTIILP
;
A
#
# COMPACT_ATOMS: atom_id res chain seq x y z
N MET A 1 77.59 -6.28 9.08
CA MET A 1 76.12 -6.17 8.89
C MET A 1 75.84 -5.97 7.42
N LYS A 2 75.43 -7.02 6.70
CA LYS A 2 74.97 -6.92 5.31
C LYS A 2 73.47 -7.18 5.31
N ILE A 3 72.69 -6.17 4.95
CA ILE A 3 71.26 -6.30 4.67
C ILE A 3 71.16 -6.88 3.26
N LEU A 4 70.52 -8.04 3.10
CA LEU A 4 70.21 -8.65 1.79
C LEU A 4 68.71 -8.50 1.47
N PRO A 5 68.33 -8.49 0.18
CA PRO A 5 67.16 -7.78 -0.32
C PRO A 5 65.85 -8.54 -0.08
N VAL A 6 64.79 -7.78 0.19
CA VAL A 6 63.41 -8.28 0.22
C VAL A 6 62.98 -8.57 -1.22
N LEU A 7 62.82 -9.85 -1.57
CA LEU A 7 62.28 -10.25 -2.86
C LEU A 7 60.75 -10.06 -2.85
N ILE A 8 60.28 -8.98 -3.47
CA ILE A 8 58.85 -8.70 -3.64
C ILE A 8 58.38 -9.37 -4.93
N VAL A 9 57.66 -10.48 -4.81
CA VAL A 9 56.99 -11.13 -5.95
C VAL A 9 55.58 -10.55 -6.06
N LEU A 10 55.38 -9.60 -6.97
CA LEU A 10 54.05 -9.12 -7.36
C LEU A 10 53.47 -10.07 -8.43
N LEU A 11 52.52 -10.92 -8.03
CA LEU A 11 51.69 -11.67 -8.98
C LEU A 11 50.43 -10.85 -9.26
N LEU A 12 50.40 -10.20 -10.41
CA LEU A 12 49.21 -9.53 -10.94
C LEU A 12 48.47 -10.52 -11.86
N SER A 13 47.36 -11.11 -11.37
CA SER A 13 46.37 -11.74 -12.24
C SER A 13 45.11 -10.87 -12.27
N GLN A 14 44.70 -10.51 -13.48
CA GLN A 14 43.51 -9.71 -13.75
C GLN A 14 42.28 -10.56 -13.48
N PHE A 15 41.67 -10.41 -12.30
CA PHE A 15 40.24 -10.57 -11.96
C PHE A 15 40.19 -10.47 -10.42
N GLY A 16 39.35 -9.56 -9.91
CA GLY A 16 39.41 -9.04 -8.55
C GLY A 16 39.45 -10.12 -7.47
N PHE A 17 40.58 -10.23 -6.77
CA PHE A 17 40.68 -10.99 -5.52
C PHE A 17 41.54 -10.25 -4.50
N SER A 18 41.06 -10.33 -3.26
CA SER A 18 41.70 -9.86 -2.03
C SER A 18 43.20 -10.18 -2.03
N GLN A 19 44.04 -9.15 -1.89
CA GLN A 19 45.50 -9.34 -1.77
C GLN A 19 45.81 -9.94 -0.38
N ARG A 20 46.46 -11.11 -0.39
CA ARG A 20 46.88 -11.80 0.83
C ARG A 20 48.38 -11.65 1.02
N LEU A 21 48.80 -10.85 1.99
CA LEU A 21 50.20 -10.75 2.39
C LEU A 21 50.58 -12.01 3.19
N ILE A 22 51.49 -12.83 2.65
CA ILE A 22 52.01 -14.01 3.34
C ILE A 22 53.43 -13.69 3.80
N THR A 23 53.61 -13.49 5.10
CA THR A 23 54.93 -13.32 5.71
C THR A 23 55.47 -14.68 6.12
N PHE A 24 56.60 -15.08 5.55
CA PHE A 24 57.33 -16.27 5.93
C PHE A 24 58.46 -15.87 6.88
N THR A 25 58.53 -16.48 8.05
CA THR A 25 59.69 -16.35 8.95
C THR A 25 60.58 -17.59 8.80
N TYR A 26 61.87 -17.33 8.62
CA TYR A 26 62.91 -18.35 8.45
C TYR A 26 63.91 -18.27 9.60
N ASP A 27 64.49 -19.40 10.00
CA ASP A 27 65.61 -19.43 10.93
C ASP A 27 66.92 -19.03 10.23
N ALA A 28 68.00 -18.90 11.02
CA ALA A 28 69.33 -18.59 10.50
C ALA A 28 69.88 -19.63 9.50
N ASN A 29 69.24 -20.80 9.41
CA ASN A 29 69.60 -21.90 8.51
C ASN A 29 68.66 -21.99 7.29
N GLY A 30 67.71 -21.06 7.13
CA GLY A 30 66.75 -21.06 6.02
C GLY A 30 65.59 -22.04 6.19
N ASN A 31 65.41 -22.65 7.35
CA ASN A 31 64.22 -23.45 7.64
C ASN A 31 63.05 -22.55 8.02
N ARG A 32 61.86 -22.90 7.54
CA ARG A 32 60.64 -22.15 7.80
C ARG A 32 60.18 -22.35 9.25
N ILE A 33 60.22 -21.31 10.09
CA ILE A 33 59.88 -21.40 11.52
C ILE A 33 58.36 -21.43 11.75
N SER A 34 57.56 -20.72 10.95
CA SER A 34 56.10 -20.84 11.03
C SER A 34 55.39 -20.27 9.79
N LYS A 35 54.16 -20.75 9.57
CA LYS A 35 53.21 -20.20 8.61
C LYS A 35 52.16 -19.41 9.38
N GLN A 36 52.38 -18.12 9.62
CA GLN A 36 51.24 -17.24 9.95
C GLN A 36 50.61 -16.78 8.64
N ILE A 37 49.53 -17.45 8.24
CA ILE A 37 48.67 -16.91 7.20
C ILE A 37 47.78 -15.89 7.86
N LYS A 38 48.02 -14.60 7.62
CA LYS A 38 47.03 -13.56 7.90
C LYS A 38 45.79 -13.93 7.07
N GLY A 39 44.77 -14.47 7.75
CA GLY A 39 43.52 -14.88 7.12
C GLY A 39 42.88 -13.68 6.45
N SER A 40 42.36 -13.86 5.24
CA SER A 40 41.45 -12.88 4.64
C SER A 40 40.34 -12.61 5.66
N SER A 41 40.17 -11.35 6.05
CA SER A 41 39.12 -10.95 6.98
C SER A 41 37.77 -11.47 6.48
N PRO A 42 36.99 -12.23 7.28
CA PRO A 42 35.68 -12.70 6.86
C PRO A 42 34.76 -11.50 6.72
N HIS A 43 34.33 -11.23 5.50
CA HIS A 43 33.44 -10.13 5.16
C HIS A 43 32.02 -10.69 5.03
N PRO A 44 31.12 -10.42 5.99
CA PRO A 44 29.77 -10.92 5.89
C PRO A 44 29.02 -10.23 4.75
N THR A 45 27.97 -10.86 4.23
CA THR A 45 26.93 -10.20 3.44
C THR A 45 25.69 -10.05 4.30
N VAL A 46 24.97 -8.95 4.14
CA VAL A 46 23.80 -8.64 4.96
C VAL A 46 22.62 -8.27 4.07
N THR A 47 21.46 -8.81 4.39
CA THR A 47 20.17 -8.43 3.78
C THR A 47 19.16 -8.08 4.87
N ALA A 48 18.21 -7.22 4.51
CA ALA A 48 17.02 -6.93 5.30
C ALA A 48 15.78 -7.37 4.51
N SER A 49 14.82 -8.01 5.17
CA SER A 49 13.58 -8.42 4.52
C SER A 49 12.39 -8.26 5.47
N PRO A 50 11.46 -7.33 5.17
CA PRO A 50 11.51 -6.32 4.11
C PRO A 50 12.51 -5.17 4.41
N GLU A 51 13.03 -4.51 3.37
CA GLU A 51 13.94 -3.36 3.48
C GLU A 51 13.23 -2.05 3.90
N ALA A 52 11.91 -1.99 3.74
CA ALA A 52 11.07 -0.89 4.18
C ALA A 52 9.89 -1.41 4.99
N VAL A 53 9.63 -0.80 6.15
CA VAL A 53 8.56 -1.19 7.07
C VAL A 53 7.80 0.02 7.58
N ALA A 54 6.52 -0.16 7.94
CA ALA A 54 5.81 0.85 8.72
C ALA A 54 6.44 0.98 10.13
N PRO A 55 6.24 2.09 10.84
CA PRO A 55 6.80 2.28 12.17
C PRO A 55 6.50 1.10 13.11
N SER A 56 7.53 0.57 13.77
CA SER A 56 7.47 -0.57 14.70
C SER A 56 7.10 -1.93 14.07
N GLN A 57 6.98 -2.03 12.75
CA GLN A 57 6.76 -3.31 12.07
C GLN A 57 8.08 -4.10 11.93
N PRO A 58 8.01 -5.45 11.91
CA PRO A 58 9.20 -6.29 11.93
C PRO A 58 9.92 -6.29 10.57
N SER A 59 11.25 -6.27 10.62
CA SER A 59 12.14 -6.62 9.51
C SER A 59 13.13 -7.68 9.98
N THR A 60 13.37 -8.69 9.13
CA THR A 60 14.35 -9.74 9.40
C THR A 60 15.69 -9.35 8.80
N LEU A 61 16.73 -9.29 9.62
CA LEU A 61 18.10 -9.08 9.17
C LEU A 61 18.81 -10.42 9.10
N LEU A 62 19.44 -10.71 7.97
CA LEU A 62 20.19 -11.94 7.73
C LEU A 62 21.63 -11.59 7.35
N ALA A 63 22.59 -12.15 8.08
CA ALA A 63 24.01 -12.04 7.83
C ALA A 63 24.61 -13.42 7.49
N THR A 64 25.31 -13.53 6.36
CA THR A 64 26.00 -14.75 5.93
C THR A 64 27.48 -14.49 5.64
N GLY A 65 28.31 -15.53 5.47
CA GLY A 65 29.73 -15.36 5.14
C GLY A 65 30.69 -15.19 6.34
N CYS A 66 30.19 -15.31 7.57
CA CYS A 66 31.02 -15.30 8.79
C CYS A 66 31.44 -16.72 9.22
N MET A 67 32.33 -17.34 8.45
CA MET A 67 32.79 -18.71 8.74
C MET A 67 33.72 -18.76 9.96
N GLY A 68 33.43 -19.64 10.91
CA GLY A 68 34.27 -19.81 12.12
C GLY A 68 34.15 -18.67 13.13
N GLY A 69 33.14 -17.81 13.00
CA GLY A 69 32.88 -16.68 13.89
C GLY A 69 31.42 -16.54 14.27
N SER A 70 31.13 -15.47 14.99
CA SER A 70 29.76 -15.05 15.35
C SER A 70 29.46 -13.66 14.81
N ILE A 71 28.22 -13.43 14.41
CA ILE A 71 27.75 -12.10 14.01
C ILE A 71 27.29 -11.34 15.24
N GLN A 72 27.77 -10.10 15.38
CA GLN A 72 27.28 -9.11 16.33
C GLN A 72 26.63 -7.94 15.58
N TRP A 73 25.45 -7.53 16.02
CA TRP A 73 24.66 -6.48 15.39
C TRP A 73 24.68 -5.18 16.17
N GLN A 74 24.89 -4.08 15.46
CA GLN A 74 24.69 -2.72 15.97
C GLN A 74 23.59 -2.03 15.16
N PRO A 75 22.78 -1.14 15.77
CA PRO A 75 22.85 -0.65 17.15
C PRO A 75 22.15 -1.53 18.21
N VAL A 76 21.54 -2.66 17.82
CA VAL A 76 20.67 -3.46 18.73
C VAL A 76 21.40 -4.33 19.74
N ASN A 77 22.73 -4.47 19.63
CA ASN A 77 23.57 -5.30 20.51
C ASN A 77 23.07 -6.76 20.64
N GLN A 78 22.61 -7.33 19.52
CA GLN A 78 22.18 -8.73 19.43
C GLN A 78 23.19 -9.57 18.67
N ASN A 79 23.18 -10.88 18.91
CA ASN A 79 24.08 -11.83 18.27
C ASN A 79 23.29 -12.87 17.49
N GLY A 80 23.88 -13.40 16.42
CA GLY A 80 23.29 -14.44 15.59
C GLY A 80 23.29 -14.09 14.12
N SER A 81 23.26 -15.10 13.25
CA SER A 81 23.21 -14.91 11.79
C SER A 81 21.89 -14.29 11.33
N GLN A 82 20.82 -14.43 12.11
CA GLN A 82 19.52 -13.86 11.81
C GLN A 82 18.92 -13.23 13.06
N ILE A 83 18.41 -12.00 12.93
CA ILE A 83 17.68 -11.29 13.98
C ILE A 83 16.43 -10.62 13.41
N VAL A 84 15.45 -10.35 14.27
CA VAL A 84 14.25 -9.58 13.90
C VAL A 84 14.30 -8.25 14.64
N VAL A 85 14.06 -7.16 13.91
CA VAL A 85 14.10 -5.79 14.43
C VAL A 85 12.78 -5.06 14.15
N ASN A 86 12.40 -4.16 15.05
CA ASN A 86 11.17 -3.35 14.95
C ASN A 86 11.54 -1.85 14.99
N PRO A 87 12.16 -1.29 13.94
CA PRO A 87 12.61 0.09 13.95
C PRO A 87 11.44 1.08 14.04
N THR A 88 11.66 2.19 14.73
CA THR A 88 10.72 3.34 14.78
C THR A 88 11.17 4.50 13.89
N ALA A 89 12.45 4.53 13.51
CA ALA A 89 13.05 5.46 12.56
C ALA A 89 13.95 4.69 11.58
N THR A 90 14.20 5.27 10.40
CA THR A 90 15.12 4.67 9.41
C THR A 90 16.46 4.42 10.07
N THR A 91 16.84 3.15 10.16
CA THR A 91 17.99 2.70 10.96
C THR A 91 18.92 1.89 10.09
N GLN A 92 20.20 2.24 10.12
CA GLN A 92 21.26 1.44 9.52
C GLN A 92 21.76 0.41 10.53
N TYR A 93 21.74 -0.86 10.14
CA TYR A 93 22.25 -1.97 10.92
C TYR A 93 23.60 -2.41 10.39
N THR A 94 24.52 -2.68 11.30
CA THR A 94 25.86 -3.18 10.98
C THR A 94 26.02 -4.58 11.57
N ALA A 95 26.33 -5.56 10.72
CA ALA A 95 26.74 -6.89 11.14
C ALA A 95 28.26 -6.97 11.15
N GLN A 96 28.84 -7.16 12.33
CA GLN A 96 30.27 -7.39 12.49
C GLN A 96 30.52 -8.89 12.67
N CYS A 97 31.40 -9.45 11.85
CA CYS A 97 31.81 -10.85 11.98
C CYS A 97 32.99 -10.95 12.94
N VAL A 98 32.80 -11.60 14.09
CA VAL A 98 33.81 -11.79 15.12
C VAL A 98 34.37 -13.20 15.04
N VAL A 99 35.60 -13.34 14.55
CA VAL A 99 36.34 -14.62 14.53
C VAL A 99 37.45 -14.61 15.59
N PRO A 100 37.49 -15.58 16.52
CA PRO A 100 38.57 -15.69 17.50
C PRO A 100 39.95 -15.78 16.82
N GLY A 101 40.90 -14.95 17.27
CA GLY A 101 42.26 -14.93 16.73
C GLY A 101 42.46 -14.16 15.41
N CYS A 102 41.40 -13.56 14.85
CA CYS A 102 41.51 -12.64 13.72
C CYS A 102 41.75 -11.20 14.21
N ALA A 103 42.83 -10.57 13.73
CA ALA A 103 43.15 -9.18 14.06
C ALA A 103 42.24 -8.15 13.37
N THR A 104 41.57 -8.54 12.28
CA THR A 104 40.64 -7.70 11.52
C THR A 104 39.36 -8.48 11.30
N ASN A 105 38.26 -7.97 11.85
CA ASN A 105 36.90 -8.48 11.69
C ASN A 105 36.23 -7.70 10.56
N GLY A 106 35.62 -8.38 9.58
CA GLY A 106 34.85 -7.72 8.53
C GLY A 106 33.48 -7.29 9.05
N PHE A 107 32.88 -6.30 8.37
CA PHE A 107 31.53 -5.87 8.64
C PHE A 107 30.78 -5.60 7.34
N ALA A 108 29.47 -5.75 7.38
CA ALA A 108 28.56 -5.31 6.33
C ALA A 108 27.39 -4.55 6.94
N ARG A 109 26.73 -3.74 6.10
CA ARG A 109 25.65 -2.86 6.54
C ARG A 109 24.42 -3.08 5.68
N THR A 110 23.26 -2.90 6.28
CA THR A 110 21.97 -2.78 5.60
C THR A 110 21.16 -1.69 6.26
N THR A 111 20.22 -1.10 5.54
CA THR A 111 19.35 -0.06 6.06
C THR A 111 17.91 -0.54 6.02
N VAL A 112 17.23 -0.49 7.16
CA VAL A 112 15.77 -0.65 7.18
C VAL A 112 15.15 0.74 7.19
N SER A 113 14.44 1.07 6.13
CA SER A 113 13.77 2.35 5.97
C SER A 113 12.39 2.34 6.62
N ILE A 114 12.03 3.44 7.28
CA ILE A 114 10.66 3.62 7.77
C ILE A 114 9.83 4.28 6.70
N ILE A 115 8.71 3.64 6.39
CA ILE A 115 7.70 4.18 5.50
C ILE A 115 7.04 5.36 6.21
N GLN A 116 7.18 6.54 5.62
CA GLN A 116 6.49 7.74 6.06
C GLN A 116 5.24 7.95 5.21
N CYS A 117 4.15 8.36 5.86
CA CYS A 117 2.89 8.68 5.20
C CYS A 117 2.61 10.19 5.34
N PRO A 118 3.32 11.06 4.59
CA PRO A 118 3.05 12.49 4.62
C PRO A 118 1.64 12.76 4.11
N ALA A 119 0.93 13.65 4.81
CA ALA A 119 -0.40 14.04 4.37
C ALA A 119 -0.31 14.83 3.05
N VAL A 120 -1.16 14.48 2.08
CA VAL A 120 -1.26 15.17 0.79
C VAL A 120 -2.46 16.12 0.78
N GLN A 121 -2.31 17.24 0.08
CA GLN A 121 -3.41 18.17 -0.15
C GLN A 121 -4.24 17.66 -1.33
N LEU A 122 -5.34 16.97 -1.04
CA LEU A 122 -6.27 16.49 -2.05
C LEU A 122 -7.31 17.57 -2.35
N SER A 123 -7.70 17.71 -3.62
CA SER A 123 -8.84 18.53 -4.03
C SER A 123 -9.71 17.79 -5.03
N VAL A 124 -11.02 17.99 -4.93
CA VAL A 124 -12.01 17.41 -5.85
C VAL A 124 -12.71 18.54 -6.59
N LYS A 125 -12.87 18.38 -7.90
CA LYS A 125 -13.58 19.32 -8.76
C LYS A 125 -14.45 18.60 -9.78
N THR A 126 -15.44 19.31 -10.28
CA THR A 126 -16.22 18.99 -11.48
C THR A 126 -15.85 19.95 -12.60
N LEU A 127 -16.28 19.63 -13.82
CA LEU A 127 -16.14 20.57 -14.95
C LEU A 127 -16.97 21.84 -14.72
N ASP A 128 -18.16 21.67 -14.16
CA ASP A 128 -19.04 22.77 -13.77
C ASP A 128 -18.73 23.22 -12.34
N SER A 129 -18.78 24.52 -12.05
CA SER A 129 -18.50 25.07 -10.72
C SER A 129 -19.62 24.84 -9.69
N SER A 130 -20.84 24.56 -10.16
CA SER A 130 -22.01 24.25 -9.34
C SER A 130 -22.86 23.17 -10.02
N PRO A 131 -22.40 21.91 -10.04
CA PRO A 131 -23.07 20.83 -10.74
C PRO A 131 -24.38 20.49 -10.03
N SER A 132 -25.49 20.68 -10.73
CA SER A 132 -26.77 20.06 -10.39
C SER A 132 -27.14 19.08 -11.49
N VAL A 133 -27.25 17.80 -11.15
CA VAL A 133 -27.61 16.76 -12.12
C VAL A 133 -28.98 16.19 -11.82
N ARG A 134 -29.70 15.76 -12.85
CA ARG A 134 -30.95 15.04 -12.64
C ARG A 134 -30.68 13.67 -12.02
N TYR A 135 -31.62 13.16 -11.22
CA TYR A 135 -31.44 11.85 -10.58
C TYR A 135 -31.16 10.74 -11.59
N GLY A 136 -30.19 9.89 -11.28
CA GLY A 136 -29.70 8.83 -12.18
C GLY A 136 -28.72 9.30 -13.24
N GLN A 137 -28.61 10.61 -13.51
CA GLN A 137 -27.56 11.14 -14.35
C GLN A 137 -26.22 11.08 -13.63
N SER A 138 -25.16 10.91 -14.42
CA SER A 138 -23.80 10.85 -13.91
C SER A 138 -23.11 12.19 -13.98
N VAL A 139 -22.25 12.46 -13.00
CA VAL A 139 -21.32 13.59 -13.01
C VAL A 139 -19.88 13.05 -13.07
N THR A 140 -19.02 13.74 -13.82
CA THR A 140 -17.60 13.43 -13.87
C THR A 140 -16.85 14.20 -12.77
N LEU A 141 -16.21 13.48 -11.86
CA LEU A 141 -15.40 14.02 -10.78
C LEU A 141 -13.92 13.86 -11.09
N PHE A 142 -13.14 14.90 -10.77
CA PHE A 142 -11.69 14.94 -10.89
C PHE A 142 -11.08 15.14 -9.52
N ALA A 143 -10.15 14.27 -9.14
CA ALA A 143 -9.30 14.43 -7.96
C ALA A 143 -7.88 14.86 -8.38
N PHE A 144 -7.31 15.80 -7.63
CA PHE A 144 -5.96 16.33 -7.84
C PHE A 144 -5.16 16.30 -6.53
N GLY A 145 -3.85 16.08 -6.62
CA GLY A 145 -2.93 16.07 -5.46
C GLY A 145 -2.57 14.68 -4.91
N CYS A 146 -2.96 13.60 -5.60
CA CYS A 146 -2.58 12.22 -5.28
C CYS A 146 -1.53 11.72 -6.30
N THR A 147 -0.25 12.04 -6.10
CA THR A 147 0.83 11.71 -7.06
C THR A 147 1.38 10.29 -6.89
N ASP A 148 1.56 9.85 -5.65
CA ASP A 148 2.22 8.57 -5.30
C ASP A 148 1.23 7.53 -4.76
N GLY A 149 -0.01 7.63 -5.22
CA GLY A 149 -1.12 6.84 -4.72
C GLY A 149 -2.23 6.66 -5.73
N THR A 150 -3.26 5.96 -5.30
CA THR A 150 -4.51 5.74 -6.01
C THR A 150 -5.64 6.42 -5.25
N VAL A 151 -6.55 7.04 -6.00
CA VAL A 151 -7.74 7.67 -5.44
C VAL A 151 -8.85 6.62 -5.31
N ASN A 152 -9.38 6.44 -4.11
CA ASN A 152 -10.60 5.68 -3.85
C ASN A 152 -11.76 6.62 -3.56
N TRP A 153 -12.90 6.36 -4.18
CA TRP A 153 -14.11 7.12 -3.96
C TRP A 153 -15.06 6.42 -3.00
N SER A 154 -15.85 7.20 -2.26
CA SER A 154 -16.94 6.68 -1.43
C SER A 154 -18.02 5.92 -2.23
N SER A 155 -18.08 6.14 -3.55
CA SER A 155 -18.91 5.36 -4.48
C SER A 155 -18.36 3.96 -4.79
N GLY A 156 -17.14 3.64 -4.35
CA GLY A 156 -16.43 2.39 -4.67
C GLY A 156 -15.58 2.46 -5.94
N ASN A 157 -15.64 3.56 -6.70
CA ASN A 157 -14.78 3.74 -7.87
C ASN A 157 -13.31 3.98 -7.48
N ILE A 158 -12.41 3.60 -8.37
CA ILE A 158 -10.96 3.76 -8.22
C ILE A 158 -10.42 4.61 -9.37
N GLY A 159 -9.55 5.57 -9.06
CA GLY A 159 -8.88 6.44 -10.01
C GLY A 159 -9.52 7.83 -10.20
N THR A 160 -8.97 8.59 -11.14
CA THR A 160 -9.43 9.92 -11.52
C THR A 160 -9.15 10.14 -13.02
N PRO A 161 -10.09 10.67 -13.83
CA PRO A 161 -11.47 11.04 -13.44
C PRO A 161 -12.35 9.83 -13.14
N THR A 162 -13.51 10.06 -12.51
CA THR A 162 -14.54 9.04 -12.29
C THR A 162 -15.93 9.56 -12.64
N ASN A 163 -16.81 8.68 -13.12
CA ASN A 163 -18.22 8.99 -13.40
C ASN A 163 -19.09 8.31 -12.36
N VAL A 164 -19.91 9.11 -11.66
CA VAL A 164 -20.76 8.62 -10.58
C VAL A 164 -22.19 9.10 -10.77
N PRO A 165 -23.20 8.22 -10.61
CA PRO A 165 -24.60 8.62 -10.61
C PRO A 165 -24.95 9.37 -9.32
N VAL A 166 -25.87 10.32 -9.42
CA VAL A 166 -26.37 11.10 -8.28
C VAL A 166 -27.81 10.72 -7.96
N TYR A 167 -28.08 10.50 -6.68
CA TYR A 167 -29.40 10.15 -6.17
C TYR A 167 -29.73 10.97 -4.93
N GLY A 168 -30.95 11.50 -4.87
CA GLY A 168 -31.40 12.37 -3.78
C GLY A 168 -30.97 13.83 -3.94
N SER A 169 -31.50 14.72 -3.09
CA SER A 169 -31.36 16.18 -3.23
C SER A 169 -29.91 16.67 -3.23
N SER A 170 -29.03 15.93 -2.55
CA SER A 170 -27.60 16.16 -2.59
C SER A 170 -26.84 14.89 -2.23
N THR A 171 -25.77 14.59 -2.94
CA THR A 171 -24.88 13.46 -2.65
C THR A 171 -23.48 13.98 -2.36
N VAL A 172 -22.87 13.48 -1.28
CA VAL A 172 -21.47 13.77 -0.95
C VAL A 172 -20.60 12.66 -1.51
N PHE A 173 -19.63 13.04 -2.35
CA PHE A 173 -18.57 12.13 -2.78
C PHE A 173 -17.28 12.48 -2.08
N THR A 174 -16.66 11.48 -1.46
CA THR A 174 -15.38 11.62 -0.77
C THR A 174 -14.32 10.84 -1.53
N ALA A 175 -13.27 11.52 -1.95
CA ALA A 175 -12.05 10.93 -2.49
C ALA A 175 -11.04 10.74 -1.35
N THR A 176 -10.43 9.56 -1.30
CA THR A 176 -9.34 9.24 -0.37
C THR A 176 -8.12 8.82 -1.20
N CYS A 177 -7.01 9.53 -1.03
CA CYS A 177 -5.73 9.13 -1.63
C CYS A 177 -5.07 8.08 -0.73
N GLN A 178 -4.70 6.95 -1.34
CA GLN A 178 -4.02 5.85 -0.65
C GLN A 178 -2.83 5.34 -1.44
N SER A 179 -1.84 4.80 -0.76
CA SER A 179 -0.72 4.06 -1.34
C SER A 179 -0.61 2.70 -0.64
N THR A 180 0.19 1.78 -1.19
CA THR A 180 0.35 0.39 -0.71
C THR A 180 0.52 0.28 0.80
N TYR A 181 1.23 1.24 1.41
CA TYR A 181 1.55 1.24 2.83
C TYR A 181 0.93 2.40 3.61
N CYS A 182 0.21 3.29 2.91
CA CYS A 182 -0.35 4.52 3.48
C CYS A 182 -1.82 4.64 3.02
N PRO A 183 -2.77 4.04 3.76
CA PRO A 183 -4.16 3.98 3.32
C PRO A 183 -4.88 5.33 3.36
N ASN A 184 -4.35 6.31 4.09
CA ASN A 184 -4.99 7.60 4.33
C ASN A 184 -4.00 8.76 4.14
N LEU A 185 -3.50 8.95 2.91
CA LEU A 185 -2.61 10.07 2.60
C LEU A 185 -3.36 11.40 2.60
N GLY A 186 -4.63 11.42 2.23
CA GLY A 186 -5.44 12.65 2.24
C GLY A 186 -6.86 12.39 1.78
N THR A 187 -7.77 13.26 2.18
CA THR A 187 -9.20 13.16 1.85
C THR A 187 -9.75 14.49 1.38
N ALA A 188 -10.64 14.47 0.40
CA ALA A 188 -11.37 15.63 -0.05
C ALA A 188 -12.78 15.23 -0.46
N SER A 189 -13.75 16.11 -0.23
CA SER A 189 -15.15 15.84 -0.53
C SER A 189 -15.74 16.94 -1.40
N ILE A 190 -16.71 16.55 -2.22
CA ILE A 190 -17.54 17.47 -3.00
C ILE A 190 -19.02 17.13 -2.78
N LEU A 191 -19.84 18.16 -2.66
CA LEU A 191 -21.29 18.04 -2.61
C LEU A 191 -21.85 18.28 -4.01
N ILE A 192 -22.60 17.32 -4.53
CA ILE A 192 -23.26 17.44 -5.82
C ILE A 192 -24.76 17.56 -5.58
N GLY A 193 -25.37 18.59 -6.17
CA GLY A 193 -26.81 18.80 -6.10
C GLY A 193 -27.54 17.83 -7.02
N GLY A 194 -28.62 17.25 -6.55
CA GLY A 194 -29.50 16.42 -7.34
C GLY A 194 -30.85 17.09 -7.56
N ILE A 195 -31.32 17.13 -8.80
CA ILE A 195 -32.64 17.65 -9.15
C ILE A 195 -33.59 16.47 -9.35
N SER A 196 -34.62 16.41 -8.51
CA SER A 196 -35.74 15.48 -8.69
C SER A 196 -36.65 15.93 -9.83
N GLY A 197 -37.15 14.98 -10.61
CA GLY A 197 -38.15 15.23 -11.63
C GLY A 197 -39.03 13.99 -11.84
N CYS A 198 -40.07 14.16 -12.64
CA CYS A 198 -41.01 13.09 -13.02
C CYS A 198 -41.21 13.03 -14.53
N LEU A 199 -40.22 13.51 -15.29
CA LEU A 199 -40.19 13.42 -16.74
C LEU A 199 -39.73 12.02 -17.17
N THR A 200 -39.99 11.67 -18.43
CA THR A 200 -39.52 10.41 -19.01
C THR A 200 -38.00 10.27 -18.86
N GLY A 201 -37.57 9.18 -18.21
CA GLY A 201 -36.15 8.90 -17.95
C GLY A 201 -35.63 9.41 -16.59
N ASP A 202 -36.45 10.13 -15.81
CA ASP A 202 -36.08 10.47 -14.44
C ASP A 202 -36.24 9.24 -13.51
N VAL A 203 -35.37 9.14 -12.50
CA VAL A 203 -35.41 8.06 -11.50
C VAL A 203 -36.57 8.32 -10.52
N ILE A 204 -37.44 7.32 -10.34
CA ILE A 204 -38.50 7.37 -9.34
C ILE A 204 -37.93 7.00 -7.98
N ILE A 205 -38.26 7.78 -6.96
CA ILE A 205 -37.78 7.55 -5.59
C ILE A 205 -38.93 7.21 -4.68
N SER A 206 -38.72 6.25 -3.78
CA SER A 206 -39.61 6.01 -2.65
C SER A 206 -39.63 7.26 -1.76
N LYS A 207 -40.76 7.96 -1.73
CA LYS A 207 -40.99 9.17 -0.95
C LYS A 207 -41.11 8.90 0.55
N GLN A 208 -41.69 7.75 0.91
CA GLN A 208 -42.00 7.36 2.27
C GLN A 208 -42.05 5.83 2.38
N VAL A 209 -42.18 5.33 3.61
CA VAL A 209 -42.49 3.91 3.84
C VAL A 209 -43.90 3.61 3.32
N GLY A 210 -44.07 2.51 2.58
CA GLY A 210 -45.37 2.16 2.00
C GLY A 210 -45.30 0.94 1.10
N ASP A 211 -46.39 0.69 0.36
CA ASP A 211 -46.50 -0.45 -0.55
C ASP A 211 -46.08 -0.07 -1.97
N TRP A 212 -45.48 -1.03 -2.70
CA TRP A 212 -44.97 -0.82 -4.06
C TRP A 212 -46.06 -0.33 -5.02
N ASN A 213 -47.25 -0.90 -4.90
CA ASN A 213 -48.38 -0.62 -5.78
C ASN A 213 -49.27 0.55 -5.29
N ASP A 214 -48.85 1.28 -4.23
CA ASP A 214 -49.49 2.54 -3.83
C ASP A 214 -48.77 3.74 -4.49
N PRO A 215 -49.45 4.53 -5.33
CA PRO A 215 -48.89 5.75 -5.92
C PRO A 215 -48.29 6.74 -4.92
N ASN A 216 -48.79 6.80 -3.67
CA ASN A 216 -48.31 7.72 -2.64
C ASN A 216 -46.94 7.34 -2.06
N THR A 217 -46.53 6.08 -2.22
CA THR A 217 -45.18 5.61 -1.86
C THR A 217 -44.11 6.30 -2.69
N TRP A 218 -44.46 6.82 -3.88
CA TRP A 218 -43.51 7.31 -4.87
C TRP A 218 -43.56 8.82 -5.00
N MET A 219 -42.39 9.45 -5.16
CA MET A 219 -42.26 10.91 -5.34
C MET A 219 -43.12 11.46 -6.48
N CYS A 220 -43.31 10.67 -7.55
CA CYS A 220 -44.07 11.08 -8.73
C CYS A 220 -45.58 10.81 -8.66
N GLY A 221 -46.10 10.32 -7.52
CA GLY A 221 -47.53 10.06 -7.36
C GLY A 221 -48.07 8.98 -8.33
N ARG A 222 -47.20 8.08 -8.80
CA ARG A 222 -47.54 6.96 -9.69
C ARG A 222 -46.69 5.74 -9.37
N VAL A 223 -47.22 4.56 -9.69
CA VAL A 223 -46.49 3.29 -9.53
C VAL A 223 -45.40 3.16 -10.62
N PRO A 224 -44.19 2.69 -10.28
CA PRO A 224 -43.14 2.40 -11.26
C PRO A 224 -43.55 1.36 -12.30
N THR A 225 -43.00 1.52 -13.51
CA THR A 225 -43.21 0.66 -14.66
C THR A 225 -41.90 0.02 -15.11
N VAL A 226 -41.96 -0.91 -16.07
CA VAL A 226 -40.79 -1.57 -16.66
C VAL A 226 -39.76 -0.63 -17.30
N ASN A 227 -40.13 0.64 -17.55
CA ASN A 227 -39.23 1.64 -18.12
C ASN A 227 -38.57 2.53 -17.06
N ASP A 228 -39.01 2.46 -15.81
CA ASP A 228 -38.58 3.36 -14.75
C ASP A 228 -37.42 2.77 -13.95
N GLU A 229 -36.38 3.57 -13.75
CA GLU A 229 -35.35 3.27 -12.76
C GLU A 229 -35.86 3.72 -11.38
N VAL A 230 -35.72 2.87 -10.37
CA VAL A 230 -36.33 3.07 -9.06
C VAL A 230 -35.27 3.09 -7.97
N PHE A 231 -35.18 4.20 -7.25
CA PHE A 231 -34.27 4.36 -6.11
C PHE A 231 -35.01 4.17 -4.78
N ILE A 232 -34.58 3.15 -4.03
CA ILE A 232 -35.21 2.74 -2.78
C ILE A 232 -34.50 3.42 -1.60
N ASN A 233 -35.09 4.51 -1.14
CA ASN A 233 -34.60 5.29 0.00
C ASN A 233 -35.35 5.03 1.32
N HIS A 234 -36.53 4.42 1.23
CA HIS A 234 -37.37 4.04 2.37
C HIS A 234 -37.71 2.55 2.28
N GLN A 235 -38.24 1.96 3.36
CA GLN A 235 -38.78 0.61 3.31
C GLN A 235 -40.00 0.56 2.37
N VAL A 236 -40.00 -0.33 1.38
CA VAL A 236 -41.15 -0.52 0.47
C VAL A 236 -41.60 -1.98 0.52
N ASN A 237 -42.87 -2.22 0.83
CA ASN A 237 -43.45 -3.56 0.84
C ASN A 237 -43.90 -3.95 -0.57
N VAL A 238 -43.50 -5.13 -1.02
CA VAL A 238 -43.88 -5.71 -2.30
C VAL A 238 -44.88 -6.82 -1.99
N ASN A 239 -46.16 -6.47 -2.02
CA ASN A 239 -47.25 -7.39 -1.65
C ASN A 239 -47.94 -8.03 -2.88
N SER A 240 -47.51 -7.66 -4.08
CA SER A 240 -48.00 -8.17 -5.35
C SER A 240 -46.97 -7.88 -6.46
N ILE A 241 -47.31 -8.19 -7.72
CA ILE A 241 -46.41 -7.94 -8.84
C ILE A 241 -46.16 -6.44 -9.00
N GLY A 242 -44.89 -6.06 -9.03
CA GLY A 242 -44.38 -4.73 -9.35
C GLY A 242 -43.46 -4.78 -10.58
N TYR A 243 -43.18 -3.63 -11.18
CA TYR A 243 -42.33 -3.52 -12.36
C TYR A 243 -41.31 -2.40 -12.19
N ALA A 244 -40.08 -2.63 -12.64
CA ALA A 244 -39.06 -1.61 -12.74
C ALA A 244 -38.11 -1.96 -13.88
N LYS A 245 -37.43 -0.96 -14.44
CA LYS A 245 -36.28 -1.18 -15.33
C LYS A 245 -35.04 -1.63 -14.53
N LEU A 246 -34.81 -0.96 -13.41
CA LEU A 246 -33.65 -1.18 -12.55
C LEU A 246 -34.00 -0.76 -11.12
N ILE A 247 -33.53 -1.54 -10.13
CA ILE A 247 -33.61 -1.17 -8.72
C ILE A 247 -32.25 -0.66 -8.25
N ILE A 248 -32.23 0.59 -7.80
CA ILE A 248 -31.06 1.20 -7.18
C ILE A 248 -31.28 1.21 -5.67
N LYS A 249 -30.34 0.60 -4.95
CA LYS A 249 -30.38 0.52 -3.48
C LYS A 249 -29.91 1.85 -2.87
N GLY A 250 -30.80 2.51 -2.14
CA GLY A 250 -30.46 3.64 -1.27
C GLY A 250 -30.38 3.21 0.20
N ALA A 251 -30.80 4.10 1.11
CA ALA A 251 -30.87 3.80 2.55
C ALA A 251 -32.05 2.87 2.92
N GLY A 252 -33.00 2.70 2.00
CA GLY A 252 -34.18 1.85 2.18
C GLY A 252 -33.92 0.38 1.83
N TYR A 253 -34.99 -0.40 1.89
CA TYR A 253 -34.97 -1.82 1.52
C TYR A 253 -36.36 -2.28 1.08
N LEU A 254 -36.39 -3.37 0.31
CA LEU A 254 -37.62 -4.00 -0.16
C LEU A 254 -38.00 -5.14 0.79
N VAL A 255 -39.27 -5.21 1.17
CA VAL A 255 -39.83 -6.31 1.97
C VAL A 255 -40.81 -7.06 1.09
N TYR A 256 -40.57 -8.35 0.87
CA TYR A 256 -41.41 -9.18 0.02
C TYR A 256 -42.32 -10.06 0.88
N ASP A 257 -43.60 -10.14 0.52
CA ASP A 257 -44.49 -11.19 1.02
C ASP A 257 -44.48 -12.42 0.10
N ASN A 258 -45.29 -13.45 0.42
CA ASN A 258 -45.33 -14.71 -0.34
C ASN A 258 -45.85 -14.55 -1.79
N SER A 259 -46.47 -13.42 -2.13
CA SER A 259 -47.03 -13.10 -3.45
C SER A 259 -46.28 -11.96 -4.17
N GLY A 260 -45.35 -11.31 -3.49
CA GLY A 260 -44.59 -10.17 -3.96
C GLY A 260 -43.51 -10.56 -4.95
N THR A 261 -43.45 -9.86 -6.09
CA THR A 261 -42.33 -9.99 -7.02
C THR A 261 -42.16 -8.71 -7.80
N ILE A 262 -40.92 -8.28 -8.02
CA ILE A 262 -40.61 -7.20 -8.96
C ILE A 262 -40.08 -7.83 -10.23
N ILE A 263 -40.74 -7.52 -11.35
CA ILE A 263 -40.31 -7.92 -12.67
C ILE A 263 -39.38 -6.85 -13.23
N LEU A 264 -38.17 -7.26 -13.58
CA LEU A 264 -37.19 -6.47 -14.30
C LEU A 264 -37.08 -7.01 -15.74
N PRO A 265 -36.88 -6.13 -16.74
CA PRO A 265 -36.64 -6.54 -18.13
C PRO A 265 -35.30 -7.24 -18.33
#